data_AF-A0A817N7N1-F1
#
_entry.id   AF-A0A817N7N1-F1
#
_cell.length_a   1.000
_cell.length_b   1.000
_cell.length_c   1.000
_cell.angle_alpha   90.00
_cell.angle_beta   90.00
_cell.angle_gamma   90.00
#
_symmetry.space_group_name_H-M   'P 1'
#
loop_
_entity.id
_entity.type
_entity.pdbx_description
1 polymer ?
#
loop_
_entity_poly.entity_id
_entity_poly.type
_entity_poly.pdbx_seq_one_letter_code
_entity_poly.pdbx_strand_id
1 'polypeptide(L)'
;MVSTTESTIQKLEDCSMNGIPIYTSEKYGNDEQGDGSETKPFRTPLQGYRQYSDTITIYIDSKDESKGKWELLSKTQGKKVKIQYEEEKRKQERSRQQEIEDAQRREEN
;
A
#
# COMPACT_ATOMS: atom_id res chain seq x y z
N MET A 1 -2.24 35.15 -21.42
CA MET A 1 -2.47 34.59 -20.06
C MET A 1 -3.04 33.19 -20.21
N VAL A 2 -2.23 32.16 -20.43
CA VAL A 2 -2.59 30.73 -20.29
C VAL A 2 -1.31 29.89 -20.49
N SER A 3 -0.36 29.92 -19.56
CA SER A 3 0.85 29.07 -19.72
C SER A 3 1.45 28.56 -18.41
N THR A 4 0.77 28.72 -17.27
CA THR A 4 1.30 28.26 -15.97
C THR A 4 0.64 26.97 -15.48
N THR A 5 -0.40 26.47 -16.14
CA THR A 5 -1.13 25.27 -15.68
C THR A 5 -0.74 23.97 -16.37
N GLU A 6 0.01 23.99 -17.48
CA GLU A 6 0.42 22.77 -18.20
C GLU A 6 1.73 22.16 -17.67
N SER A 7 2.66 22.98 -17.16
CA SER A 7 3.96 22.48 -16.66
C SER A 7 3.85 21.68 -15.35
N THR A 8 2.78 21.84 -14.57
CA THR A 8 2.53 21.01 -13.39
C THR A 8 2.03 19.61 -13.77
N ILE A 9 1.43 19.46 -14.95
CA ILE A 9 0.86 18.19 -15.42
C ILE A 9 1.97 17.29 -15.98
N GLN A 10 2.97 17.84 -16.67
CA GLN A 10 4.08 17.04 -17.25
C GLN A 10 5.10 16.53 -16.22
N LYS A 11 5.11 17.03 -14.98
CA LYS A 11 5.94 16.47 -13.89
C LYS A 11 5.28 15.27 -13.20
N LEU A 12 4.21 14.74 -13.80
CA LEU A 12 3.53 13.52 -13.37
C LEU A 12 3.96 12.29 -14.18
N GLU A 13 4.60 12.43 -15.35
CA GLU A 13 5.07 11.30 -16.17
C GLU A 13 6.32 10.60 -15.66
N ASP A 14 7.10 11.19 -14.74
CA ASP A 14 8.25 10.50 -14.14
C ASP A 14 7.83 9.81 -12.82
N CYS A 15 7.11 8.70 -12.93
CA CYS A 15 7.10 7.62 -11.94
C CYS A 15 6.56 6.38 -12.63
N SER A 16 7.47 5.53 -13.10
CA SER A 16 7.34 4.08 -13.27
C SER A 16 5.90 3.52 -13.31
N MET A 17 5.34 3.39 -14.50
CA MET A 17 4.14 2.59 -14.79
C MET A 17 4.44 1.09 -14.90
N ASN A 18 5.54 0.62 -14.29
CA ASN A 18 6.04 -0.76 -14.39
C ASN A 18 5.97 -1.49 -13.02
N GLY A 19 4.95 -1.18 -12.21
CA GLY A 19 4.70 -1.84 -10.94
C GLY A 19 3.62 -2.93 -11.05
N ILE A 20 3.58 -3.85 -10.10
CA ILE A 20 2.54 -4.88 -10.02
C ILE A 20 1.22 -4.17 -9.66
N PRO A 21 0.15 -4.31 -10.46
CA PRO A 21 -1.13 -3.68 -10.18
C PRO A 21 -1.80 -4.38 -9.00
N ILE A 22 -2.03 -3.64 -7.92
CA ILE A 22 -2.66 -4.14 -6.70
C ILE A 22 -3.95 -3.39 -6.44
N TYR A 23 -5.03 -4.12 -6.29
CA TYR A 23 -6.36 -3.58 -6.01
C TYR A 23 -6.61 -3.58 -4.51
N THR A 24 -7.09 -2.45 -4.02
CA THR A 24 -7.44 -2.23 -2.62
C THR A 24 -8.87 -1.74 -2.52
N SER A 25 -9.66 -2.35 -1.65
CA SER A 25 -11.05 -1.99 -1.42
C SER A 25 -11.31 -1.99 0.08
N GLU A 26 -11.69 -0.83 0.61
CA GLU A 26 -11.97 -0.70 2.05
C GLU A 26 -13.26 -1.46 2.44
N LYS A 27 -14.18 -1.68 1.49
CA LYS A 27 -15.47 -2.35 1.72
C LYS A 27 -15.43 -3.87 1.56
N TYR A 28 -14.72 -4.36 0.55
CA TYR A 28 -14.72 -5.79 0.18
C TYR A 28 -13.34 -6.45 0.30
N GLY A 29 -12.33 -5.68 0.68
CA GLY A 29 -10.97 -6.19 0.79
C GLY A 29 -10.78 -7.09 1.99
N ASN A 30 -9.77 -7.95 1.89
CA ASN A 30 -9.34 -8.83 2.97
C ASN A 30 -7.81 -8.76 3.10
N ASP A 31 -7.30 -8.42 4.28
CA ASP A 31 -5.85 -8.30 4.50
C ASP A 31 -5.14 -9.65 4.73
N GLU A 32 -5.89 -10.68 5.16
CA GLU A 32 -5.31 -12.00 5.49
C GLU A 32 -5.31 -12.99 4.32
N GLN A 33 -6.31 -12.90 3.43
CA GLN A 33 -6.49 -13.82 2.30
C GLN A 33 -6.56 -13.11 0.94
N GLY A 34 -6.39 -11.78 0.92
CA GLY A 34 -6.34 -11.00 -0.32
C GLY A 34 -5.05 -11.29 -1.07
N ASP A 35 -5.14 -11.45 -2.38
CA ASP A 35 -3.97 -11.54 -3.27
C ASP A 35 -3.67 -10.19 -3.94
N GLY A 36 -4.52 -9.17 -3.69
CA GLY A 36 -4.41 -7.86 -4.33
C GLY A 36 -4.94 -7.84 -5.76
N SER A 37 -5.67 -8.86 -6.18
CA SER A 37 -6.33 -8.92 -7.49
C SER A 37 -7.71 -8.27 -7.45
N GLU A 38 -8.29 -7.94 -8.61
CA GLU A 38 -9.66 -7.37 -8.69
C GLU A 38 -10.73 -8.25 -8.02
N THR A 39 -10.52 -9.57 -8.02
CA THR A 39 -11.42 -10.56 -7.40
C THR A 39 -11.21 -10.69 -5.89
N LYS A 40 -10.00 -10.40 -5.40
CA LYS A 40 -9.61 -10.49 -4.00
C LYS A 40 -8.76 -9.27 -3.63
N PRO A 41 -9.37 -8.08 -3.56
CA PRO A 41 -8.63 -6.87 -3.25
C PRO A 41 -8.12 -6.94 -1.81
N PHE A 42 -7.01 -6.25 -1.54
CA PHE A 42 -6.58 -6.02 -0.16
C PHE A 42 -7.52 -5.01 0.50
N ARG A 43 -7.69 -5.10 1.81
CA ARG A 43 -8.42 -4.08 2.55
C ARG A 43 -7.56 -2.85 2.78
N THR A 44 -6.28 -3.08 3.10
CA THR A 44 -5.33 -2.03 3.42
C THR A 44 -4.22 -1.96 2.37
N PRO A 45 -3.92 -0.78 1.80
CA PRO A 45 -2.81 -0.62 0.85
C PRO A 45 -1.44 -0.96 1.43
N LEU A 46 -1.32 -0.91 2.76
CA LEU A 46 -0.15 -1.34 3.52
C LEU A 46 0.19 -2.82 3.29
N GLN A 47 -0.83 -3.68 3.20
CA GLN A 47 -0.64 -5.11 2.98
C GLN A 47 -0.09 -5.38 1.58
N GLY A 48 -0.48 -4.57 0.60
CA GLY A 48 0.10 -4.58 -0.75
C GLY A 48 1.61 -4.39 -0.72
N TYR A 49 2.11 -3.38 0.00
CA TYR A 49 3.56 -3.14 0.17
C TYR A 49 4.29 -4.24 0.95
N ARG A 50 3.57 -4.98 1.81
CA ARG A 50 4.14 -6.11 2.57
C ARG A 50 4.34 -7.34 1.69
N GLN A 51 3.40 -7.60 0.79
CA GLN A 51 3.37 -8.77 -0.09
C GLN A 51 4.20 -8.57 -1.37
N TYR A 52 4.11 -7.37 -1.94
CA TYR A 52 4.76 -7.00 -3.19
C TYR A 52 5.65 -5.79 -2.90
N SER A 53 6.97 -5.97 -3.06
CA SER A 53 7.99 -4.97 -2.74
C SER A 53 7.84 -3.68 -3.57
N ASP A 54 8.63 -2.65 -3.25
CA ASP A 54 8.65 -1.24 -3.72
C ASP A 54 8.10 -0.87 -5.12
N THR A 55 8.03 -1.78 -6.08
CA THR A 55 7.46 -1.60 -7.42
C THR A 55 5.99 -2.06 -7.48
N ILE A 56 5.09 -1.36 -6.78
CA ILE A 56 3.64 -1.61 -6.87
C ILE A 56 2.85 -0.38 -7.29
N THR A 57 1.76 -0.65 -8.01
CA THR A 57 0.79 0.35 -8.46
C THR A 57 -0.54 0.03 -7.80
N ILE A 58 -0.92 0.81 -6.79
CA ILE A 58 -2.13 0.56 -6.01
C ILE A 58 -3.34 1.23 -6.68
N TYR A 59 -4.43 0.50 -6.81
CA TYR A 59 -5.74 0.97 -7.23
C TYR A 59 -6.68 0.94 -6.02
N ILE A 60 -7.45 2.00 -5.82
CA ILE A 60 -8.46 2.15 -4.76
C ILE A 60 -9.86 2.14 -5.36
N ASP A 61 -10.85 1.79 -4.55
CA ASP A 61 -12.27 1.96 -4.91
C ASP A 61 -12.53 3.45 -5.22
N SER A 62 -13.01 3.70 -6.44
CA SER A 62 -13.30 5.06 -6.88
C SER A 62 -14.59 5.52 -6.23
N LYS A 63 -14.57 6.67 -5.57
CA LYS A 63 -15.77 7.22 -4.89
C LYS A 63 -16.85 7.66 -5.89
N ASP A 64 -16.46 7.89 -7.13
CA ASP A 64 -17.32 8.24 -8.26
C ASP A 64 -17.38 7.06 -9.24
N GLU A 65 -18.48 6.29 -9.22
CA GLU A 65 -18.72 5.21 -10.18
C GLU A 65 -18.69 5.69 -11.65
N SER A 66 -18.94 6.99 -11.89
CA SER A 66 -18.88 7.62 -13.21
C SER A 66 -17.47 7.67 -13.83
N LYS A 67 -16.40 7.52 -13.03
CA LYS A 67 -15.00 7.53 -13.51
C LYS A 67 -14.36 6.15 -13.63
N GLY A 68 -15.10 5.09 -13.27
CA GLY A 68 -14.62 3.71 -13.26
C GLY A 68 -14.58 3.14 -11.84
N LYS A 69 -14.62 1.81 -11.72
CA LYS A 69 -14.65 1.10 -10.42
C LYS A 69 -13.37 1.26 -9.60
N TRP A 70 -12.26 1.56 -10.26
CA TRP A 70 -10.93 1.64 -9.64
C TRP A 70 -10.24 2.95 -10.02
N GLU A 71 -9.76 3.68 -9.03
CA GLU A 71 -8.96 4.89 -9.19
C GLU A 71 -7.50 4.59 -8.81
N LEU A 72 -6.55 5.13 -9.56
CA LEU A 72 -5.14 4.98 -9.23
C LEU A 72 -4.81 5.75 -7.94
N LEU A 73 -4.16 5.09 -6.98
CA LEU A 73 -3.74 5.75 -5.75
C LEU A 73 -2.72 6.87 -6.07
N SER A 74 -2.99 8.06 -5.55
CA SER A 74 -2.11 9.22 -5.77
C SER A 74 -0.69 8.98 -5.19
N LYS A 75 0.34 9.49 -5.89
CA LYS A 75 1.76 9.37 -5.49
C LYS A 75 2.02 9.79 -4.04
N THR A 76 1.31 10.80 -3.55
CA THR A 76 1.41 11.29 -2.17
C THR A 76 0.90 10.26 -1.15
N GLN A 77 -0.19 9.57 -1.48
CA GLN A 77 -0.74 8.51 -0.63
C GLN A 77 0.19 7.29 -0.61
N GLY A 78 0.73 6.88 -1.76
CA GLY A 78 1.72 5.80 -1.84
C GLY A 78 2.96 6.06 -0.97
N LYS A 79 3.52 7.29 -1.02
CA LYS A 79 4.64 7.69 -0.14
C LYS A 79 4.28 7.63 1.34
N LYS A 80 3.08 8.08 1.73
CA LYS A 80 2.61 8.03 3.11
C LYS A 80 2.50 6.59 3.62
N VAL A 81 1.93 5.70 2.81
CA VAL A 81 1.81 4.27 3.14
C VAL A 81 3.19 3.63 3.29
N LYS A 82 4.16 3.98 2.42
CA LYS A 82 5.53 3.50 2.53
C LYS A 82 6.20 3.93 3.84
N ILE A 83 6.10 5.21 4.22
CA ILE A 83 6.65 5.72 5.48
C ILE A 83 6.02 4.95 6.67
N GLN A 84 4.70 4.81 6.67
CA GLN A 84 3.97 4.08 7.70
C GLN A 84 4.38 2.60 7.78
N TYR A 85 4.63 1.96 6.64
CA TYR A 85 5.12 0.59 6.58
C TYR A 85 6.50 0.43 7.21
N GLU A 86 7.43 1.34 6.91
CA GLU A 86 8.78 1.30 7.48
C GLU A 86 8.76 1.51 9.00
N GLU A 87 7.90 2.39 9.50
CA GLU A 87 7.71 2.61 10.95
C GLU A 87 7.08 1.39 11.63
N GLU A 88 6.00 0.84 11.08
CA GLU A 88 5.33 -0.36 11.61
C GLU A 88 6.25 -1.57 11.58
N LYS A 89 7.03 -1.77 10.50
CA LYS A 89 8.01 -2.85 10.41
C LYS A 89 9.05 -2.78 11.52
N ARG A 90 9.59 -1.58 11.81
CA ARG A 90 10.56 -1.38 12.90
C ARG A 90 9.96 -1.63 14.29
N LYS A 91 8.70 -1.23 14.50
CA LYS A 91 8.00 -1.46 15.77
C LYS A 91 7.65 -2.94 15.96
N GLN A 92 7.18 -3.59 14.90
CA GLN A 92 6.81 -5.00 14.89
C GLN A 92 8.04 -5.90 15.09
N GLU A 93 9.18 -5.55 14.51
CA GLU A 93 10.45 -6.26 14.75
C GLU A 93 10.90 -6.16 16.20
N ARG A 94 10.82 -4.97 16.82
CA ARG A 94 11.13 -4.80 18.25
C ARG A 94 10.21 -5.61 19.16
N SER A 95 8.90 -5.60 18.90
CA SER A 95 7.93 -6.38 19.68
C SER A 95 8.18 -7.88 19.52
N ARG A 96 8.34 -8.33 18.26
CA ARG A 96 8.57 -9.74 17.94
C ARG A 96 9.85 -10.27 18.58
N GLN A 97 10.93 -9.49 18.58
CA GLN A 97 12.19 -9.91 19.22
C GLN A 97 12.04 -10.08 20.74
N GLN A 98 11.30 -9.18 21.39
CA GLN A 98 11.04 -9.25 22.83
C GLN A 98 10.13 -10.42 23.21
N GLU A 99 9.11 -10.71 22.39
CA GLU A 99 8.20 -11.85 22.61
C GLU A 99 8.91 -13.19 22.41
N ILE A 100 9.83 -13.29 21.44
CA ILE A 100 10.65 -14.50 21.25
C ILE A 100 11.57 -14.71 22.45
N GLU A 101 12.25 -13.67 22.93
CA GLU A 101 13.17 -13.78 24.06
C GLU A 101 12.44 -14.12 25.37
N ASP A 102 11.25 -13.57 25.60
CA ASP A 102 10.42 -13.88 26.77
C ASP A 102 9.84 -15.31 26.71
N ALA A 103 9.43 -15.77 25.52
CA ALA A 103 8.96 -17.15 25.33
C ALA A 103 10.08 -18.18 25.61
N GLN A 104 11.30 -17.92 25.14
CA GLN A 104 12.45 -18.80 25.42
C GLN A 104 12.78 -18.84 26.91
N ARG A 105 12.67 -17.71 27.62
CA ARG A 105 12.96 -17.61 29.06
C ARG A 105 11.92 -18.33 29.94
N ARG A 106 10.68 -18.50 29.44
CA ARG A 106 9.61 -19.25 30.12
C ARG A 106 9.67 -20.75 29.86
N GLU A 107 10.20 -21.17 28.70
CA GLU A 107 10.29 -22.59 28.35
C GLU A 107 11.53 -23.27 28.98
N GLU A 108 12.54 -22.48 29.38
CA GLU A 108 13.77 -22.97 30.01
C GLU A 108 13.69 -23.11 31.55
N ASN A 109 12.60 -22.70 32.22
CA ASN A 109 12.44 -22.74 33.69
C ASN A 109 11.26 -23.63 34.11
#